data_AF-A0A959KK59-F1
#
_entry.id   AF-A0A959KK59-F1
#
_cell.length_a   1.000
_cell.length_b   1.000
_cell.length_c   1.000
_cell.angle_alpha   90.00
_cell.angle_beta   90.00
_cell.angle_gamma   90.00
#
_symmetry.space_group_name_H-M   'P 1'
#
loop_
_entity.id
_entity.type
_entity.pdbx_description
1 polymer ?
#
loop_
_entity_poly.entity_id
_entity_poly.type
_entity_poly.pdbx_seq_one_letter_code
_entity_poly.pdbx_strand_id
1 'polypeptide(L)'
;MKTYTRILLIAALFVGLGGCKTQKSRNDISPLAQFYQNTTAEFNGYYNANVLVNESMTALGGQYQDNFNQLLPIYKYRAADNPQAVAAQLDDAIKRVSVVVALHRVSHWTDDCYLLAGKAQYLKQDFETAEETLEYMVKEFSPSATSKKKAAVKKKKPVKKKDKKVKKKKKKKSKPSKKKKKKKKSSKKKKSSTRSKSTTDKRPDDSAQEEESEEEAIVPGETTISLGMEDPTYEASKPDKYWIKHRPAYQEGVLWLARTYIERGNYTGAERLMTQLERDPGTYEDVHRELAAVQAYYQIQKKQYQPAIYFLERAIKLEKDRLKKARYTYIIGQLHQMLGQEG
;
A
#
# COMPACT_ATOMS: atom_id res chain seq x y z
N MET A 1 -62.49 -7.02 -3.34
CA MET A 1 -61.69 -8.25 -3.10
C MET A 1 -60.72 -8.63 -4.23
N LYS A 2 -61.16 -8.85 -5.49
CA LYS A 2 -60.30 -9.38 -6.59
C LYS A 2 -59.05 -8.55 -6.97
N THR A 3 -58.96 -7.29 -6.55
CA THR A 3 -57.79 -6.41 -6.76
C THR A 3 -56.71 -6.60 -5.70
N TYR A 4 -57.09 -6.59 -4.42
CA TYR A 4 -56.17 -6.80 -3.29
C TYR A 4 -55.49 -8.18 -3.33
N THR A 5 -56.19 -9.24 -3.73
CA THR A 5 -55.59 -10.56 -3.92
C THR A 5 -54.56 -10.58 -5.05
N ARG A 6 -54.75 -9.80 -6.13
CA ARG A 6 -53.73 -9.64 -7.19
C ARG A 6 -52.51 -8.85 -6.70
N ILE A 7 -52.71 -7.81 -5.90
CA ILE A 7 -51.62 -7.02 -5.30
C ILE A 7 -50.80 -7.89 -4.33
N LEU A 8 -51.45 -8.66 -3.46
CA LEU A 8 -50.80 -9.61 -2.55
C LEU A 8 -50.04 -10.71 -3.31
N LEU A 9 -50.59 -11.26 -4.39
CA LEU A 9 -49.88 -12.23 -5.22
C LEU A 9 -48.66 -11.63 -5.94
N ILE A 10 -48.73 -10.37 -6.39
CA ILE A 10 -47.57 -9.67 -6.98
C ILE A 10 -46.50 -9.38 -5.92
N ALA A 11 -46.89 -8.97 -4.72
CA ALA A 11 -45.96 -8.78 -3.60
C ALA A 11 -45.28 -10.11 -3.21
N ALA A 12 -46.03 -11.21 -3.09
CA ALA A 12 -45.50 -12.54 -2.82
C ALA A 12 -44.55 -13.03 -3.93
N LEU A 13 -44.86 -12.74 -5.20
CA LEU A 13 -43.98 -13.05 -6.34
C LEU A 13 -42.65 -12.26 -6.27
N PHE A 14 -42.70 -11.00 -5.84
CA PHE A 14 -41.50 -10.18 -5.63
C PHE A 14 -40.63 -10.69 -4.47
N VAL A 15 -41.24 -11.17 -3.38
CA VAL A 15 -40.52 -11.81 -2.26
C VAL A 15 -39.87 -13.13 -2.70
N GLY A 16 -40.59 -13.96 -3.46
CA GLY A 16 -40.10 -15.27 -3.94
C GLY A 16 -38.89 -15.20 -4.87
N LEU A 17 -38.67 -14.10 -5.58
CA LEU A 17 -37.54 -13.93 -6.52
C LEU A 17 -36.24 -13.43 -5.85
N GLY A 18 -36.25 -13.13 -4.54
CA GLY A 18 -35.08 -12.63 -3.81
C GLY A 18 -34.07 -13.70 -3.34
N GLY A 19 -34.43 -14.99 -3.41
CA GLY A 19 -33.75 -16.06 -2.65
C GLY A 19 -32.35 -16.49 -3.13
N CYS A 20 -31.93 -16.19 -4.36
CA CYS A 20 -30.65 -16.68 -4.91
C CYS A 20 -29.43 -15.87 -4.43
N LYS A 21 -28.98 -16.10 -3.19
CA LYS A 21 -27.64 -15.67 -2.73
C LYS A 21 -26.55 -16.47 -3.44
N THR A 22 -25.95 -15.90 -4.48
CA THR A 22 -24.75 -16.46 -5.09
C THR A 22 -23.56 -16.36 -4.12
N GLN A 23 -22.92 -17.48 -3.77
CA GLN A 23 -21.67 -17.49 -3.02
C GLN A 23 -20.55 -16.84 -3.86
N LYS A 24 -20.35 -15.54 -3.69
CA LYS A 24 -19.20 -14.82 -4.27
C LYS A 24 -17.95 -15.18 -3.49
N SER A 25 -16.80 -15.20 -4.17
CA SER A 25 -15.52 -15.36 -3.47
C SER A 25 -15.32 -14.22 -2.48
N ARG A 26 -14.60 -14.47 -1.38
CA ARG A 26 -14.29 -13.45 -0.33
C ARG A 26 -13.64 -12.19 -0.90
N ASN A 27 -13.05 -12.28 -2.10
CA ASN A 27 -12.31 -11.19 -2.76
C ASN A 27 -13.05 -10.61 -3.99
N ASP A 28 -14.20 -11.16 -4.41
CA ASP A 28 -15.00 -10.68 -5.57
C ASP A 28 -16.20 -9.84 -5.11
N ILE A 29 -15.91 -8.66 -4.57
CA ILE A 29 -16.90 -7.76 -3.99
C ILE A 29 -17.40 -6.73 -5.03
N SER A 30 -18.65 -6.30 -4.90
CA SER A 30 -19.29 -5.29 -5.77
C SER A 30 -18.77 -3.89 -5.41
N PRO A 31 -18.65 -2.92 -6.34
CA PRO A 31 -18.20 -1.56 -6.02
C PRO A 31 -18.94 -0.90 -4.85
N LEU A 32 -20.26 -1.07 -4.75
CA LEU A 32 -21.06 -0.56 -3.63
C LEU A 32 -20.71 -1.23 -2.28
N ALA A 33 -20.45 -2.54 -2.31
CA ALA A 33 -20.05 -3.27 -1.10
C ALA A 33 -18.58 -3.00 -0.73
N GLN A 34 -17.71 -2.72 -1.71
CA GLN A 34 -16.36 -2.25 -1.45
C GLN A 34 -16.35 -0.82 -0.90
N PHE A 35 -17.23 0.06 -1.38
CA PHE A 35 -17.44 1.39 -0.80
C PHE A 35 -17.87 1.28 0.67
N TYR A 36 -18.91 0.48 0.97
CA TYR A 36 -19.31 0.21 2.36
C TYR A 36 -18.15 -0.30 3.22
N GLN A 37 -17.38 -1.27 2.72
CA GLN A 37 -16.21 -1.82 3.42
C GLN A 37 -15.12 -0.76 3.67
N ASN A 38 -14.90 0.17 2.73
CA ASN A 38 -13.96 1.28 2.91
C ASN A 38 -14.44 2.28 3.97
N THR A 39 -15.67 2.79 3.84
CA THR A 39 -16.25 3.74 4.81
C THR A 39 -16.34 3.13 6.21
N THR A 40 -16.65 1.83 6.31
CA THR A 40 -16.69 1.13 7.61
C THR A 40 -15.28 0.97 8.20
N ALA A 41 -14.28 0.60 7.39
CA ALA A 41 -12.89 0.52 7.84
C ALA A 41 -12.33 1.86 8.34
N GLU A 42 -12.61 2.92 7.57
CA GLU A 42 -12.22 4.31 7.86
C GLU A 42 -12.76 4.79 9.21
N PHE A 43 -14.10 4.83 9.35
CA PHE A 43 -14.73 5.51 10.48
C PHE A 43 -14.92 4.64 11.71
N ASN A 44 -14.95 3.30 11.60
CA ASN A 44 -15.08 2.45 12.79
C ASN A 44 -13.75 2.28 13.55
N GLY A 45 -12.63 2.16 12.83
CA GLY A 45 -11.35 1.81 13.45
C GLY A 45 -10.17 2.69 13.02
N TYR A 46 -9.94 2.86 11.71
CA TYR A 46 -8.73 3.54 11.23
C TYR A 46 -8.62 4.99 11.71
N TYR A 47 -9.66 5.80 11.54
CA TYR A 47 -9.66 7.22 11.92
C TYR A 47 -9.39 7.39 13.43
N ASN A 48 -10.09 6.62 14.26
CA ASN A 48 -9.95 6.66 15.71
C ASN A 48 -8.54 6.22 16.16
N ALA A 49 -7.99 5.17 15.54
CA ALA A 49 -6.62 4.72 15.81
C ALA A 49 -5.57 5.74 15.35
N ASN A 50 -5.79 6.42 14.21
CA ASN A 50 -4.90 7.47 13.73
C ASN A 50 -4.85 8.65 14.69
N VAL A 51 -6.01 9.08 15.22
CA VAL A 51 -6.09 10.12 16.25
C VAL A 51 -5.28 9.70 17.48
N LEU A 52 -5.53 8.51 18.04
CA LEU A 52 -4.80 7.99 19.21
C LEU A 52 -3.28 7.92 18.99
N VAL A 53 -2.80 7.48 17.83
CA VAL A 53 -1.36 7.42 17.51
C VAL A 53 -0.74 8.82 17.42
N ASN A 54 -1.43 9.79 16.81
CA ASN A 54 -0.92 11.15 16.66
C ASN A 54 -0.96 11.92 17.99
N GLU A 55 -2.01 11.72 18.80
CA GLU A 55 -2.10 12.25 20.16
C GLU A 55 -0.99 11.68 21.05
N SER A 56 -0.77 10.36 21.00
CA SER A 56 0.32 9.69 21.72
C SER A 56 1.69 10.25 21.33
N MET A 57 1.96 10.42 20.03
CA MET A 57 3.22 11.01 19.55
C MET A 57 3.40 12.46 20.03
N THR A 58 2.33 13.25 20.06
CA THR A 58 2.34 14.63 20.56
C THR A 58 2.56 14.67 22.07
N ALA A 59 1.90 13.80 22.83
CA ALA A 59 2.04 13.68 24.28
C ALA A 59 3.48 13.29 24.67
N LEU A 60 4.05 12.28 24.01
CA LEU A 60 5.46 11.90 24.16
C LEU A 60 6.40 13.06 23.81
N GLY A 61 6.16 13.75 22.70
CA GLY A 61 6.93 14.92 22.30
C GLY A 61 6.81 16.11 23.27
N GLY A 62 5.73 16.18 24.06
CA GLY A 62 5.50 17.20 25.09
C GLY A 62 6.14 16.88 26.44
N GLN A 63 6.48 15.62 26.73
CA GLN A 63 7.26 15.25 27.92
C GLN A 63 8.68 15.82 27.82
N TYR A 64 9.33 15.70 26.66
CA TYR A 64 10.73 16.05 26.47
C TYR A 64 11.01 17.57 26.51
N GLN A 65 11.77 17.98 27.53
CA GLN A 65 12.35 19.32 27.64
C GLN A 65 13.71 19.37 26.92
N ASP A 66 13.88 20.36 26.04
CA ASP A 66 15.11 20.50 25.24
C ASP A 66 16.30 20.91 26.13
N ASN A 67 17.29 20.01 26.29
CA ASN A 67 18.55 20.32 26.99
C ASN A 67 19.60 20.84 26.00
N PHE A 68 19.76 22.16 25.94
CA PHE A 68 20.66 22.83 24.99
C PHE A 68 22.15 22.51 25.15
N ASN A 69 22.57 21.92 26.29
CA ASN A 69 23.94 21.45 26.51
C ASN A 69 24.22 20.06 25.92
N GLN A 70 23.22 19.43 25.29
CA GLN A 70 23.31 18.11 24.66
C GLN A 70 22.71 18.18 23.25
N LEU A 71 23.19 17.33 22.33
CA LEU A 71 22.66 17.26 20.97
C LEU A 71 21.15 16.97 21.01
N LEU A 72 20.34 17.90 20.49
CA LEU A 72 18.89 17.74 20.53
C LEU A 72 18.42 16.61 19.61
N PRO A 73 17.43 15.79 20.04
CA PRO A 73 16.87 14.74 19.20
C PRO A 73 16.09 15.35 18.03
N ILE A 74 16.29 14.81 16.82
CA ILE A 74 15.48 15.15 15.64
C ILE A 74 13.99 14.87 15.92
N TYR A 75 13.69 13.77 16.63
CA TYR A 75 12.33 13.35 16.97
C TYR A 75 12.11 13.45 18.48
N LYS A 76 11.46 14.52 18.96
CA LYS A 76 11.16 14.72 20.40
C LYS A 76 10.55 13.49 21.08
N TYR A 77 9.59 12.85 20.43
CA TYR A 77 8.87 11.69 20.98
C TYR A 77 9.77 10.47 21.22
N ARG A 78 10.99 10.39 20.63
CA ARG A 78 11.98 9.33 20.95
C ARG A 78 12.68 9.56 22.28
N ALA A 79 12.78 10.80 22.74
CA ALA A 79 13.45 11.21 23.97
C ALA A 79 12.47 11.50 25.11
N ALA A 80 11.23 11.01 25.02
CA ALA A 80 10.26 11.11 26.10
C ALA A 80 10.74 10.31 27.33
N ASP A 81 10.63 10.89 28.53
CA ASP A 81 11.09 10.27 29.77
C ASP A 81 10.28 9.03 30.16
N ASN A 82 8.99 8.99 29.80
CA ASN A 82 8.11 7.85 30.05
C ASN A 82 7.32 7.47 28.77
N PRO A 83 7.93 6.67 27.88
CA PRO A 83 7.27 6.10 26.69
C PRO A 83 6.02 5.29 27.01
N GLN A 84 5.99 4.62 28.17
CA GLN A 84 4.92 3.73 28.60
C GLN A 84 3.64 4.50 29.01
N ALA A 85 3.73 5.82 29.27
CA ALA A 85 2.59 6.66 29.62
C ALA A 85 1.44 6.63 28.58
N VAL A 86 1.77 6.40 27.30
CA VAL A 86 0.79 6.32 26.19
C VAL A 86 0.47 4.88 25.77
N ALA A 87 1.07 3.86 26.41
CA ALA A 87 0.94 2.46 25.98
C ALA A 87 -0.51 1.99 25.87
N ALA A 88 -1.37 2.36 26.82
CA ALA A 88 -2.80 2.01 26.80
C ALA A 88 -3.57 2.63 25.62
N GLN A 89 -3.23 3.86 25.21
CA GLN A 89 -3.82 4.51 24.03
C GLN A 89 -3.37 3.82 22.73
N LEU A 90 -2.09 3.44 22.67
CA LEU A 90 -1.50 2.72 21.55
C LEU A 90 -2.05 1.28 21.43
N ASP A 91 -2.31 0.60 22.54
CA ASP A 91 -2.95 -0.73 22.55
C ASP A 91 -4.41 -0.68 22.07
N ASP A 92 -5.18 0.35 22.43
CA ASP A 92 -6.53 0.55 21.86
C ASP A 92 -6.46 0.90 20.36
N ALA A 93 -5.47 1.69 19.93
CA ALA A 93 -5.24 1.96 18.51
C ALA A 93 -4.93 0.68 17.72
N ILE A 94 -4.01 -0.16 18.21
CA ILE A 94 -3.66 -1.47 17.64
C ILE A 94 -4.91 -2.35 17.56
N LYS A 95 -5.65 -2.51 18.66
CA LYS A 95 -6.87 -3.30 18.73
C LYS A 95 -7.91 -2.88 17.67
N ARG A 96 -8.13 -1.58 17.49
CA ARG A 96 -9.05 -1.03 16.48
C ARG A 96 -8.63 -1.40 15.06
N VAL A 97 -7.35 -1.21 14.71
CA VAL A 97 -6.86 -1.54 13.36
C VAL A 97 -6.81 -3.05 13.13
N SER A 98 -6.50 -3.88 14.13
CA SER A 98 -6.60 -5.35 14.03
C SER A 98 -8.03 -5.82 13.74
N VAL A 99 -9.04 -5.23 14.38
CA VAL A 99 -10.46 -5.52 14.09
C VAL A 99 -10.83 -5.12 12.66
N VAL A 100 -10.37 -3.94 12.19
CA VAL A 100 -10.58 -3.52 10.80
C VAL A 100 -9.92 -4.47 9.82
N VAL A 101 -8.66 -4.86 10.04
CA VAL A 101 -7.95 -5.84 9.20
C VAL A 101 -8.66 -7.19 9.21
N ALA A 102 -9.19 -7.66 10.34
CA ALA A 102 -9.92 -8.92 10.41
C ALA A 102 -11.20 -8.92 9.55
N LEU A 103 -12.00 -7.85 9.67
CA LEU A 103 -13.34 -7.73 9.06
C LEU A 103 -13.33 -7.18 7.63
N HIS A 104 -12.37 -6.30 7.29
CA HIS A 104 -12.39 -5.45 6.10
C HIS A 104 -11.17 -5.62 5.17
N ARG A 105 -10.54 -6.81 5.14
CA ARG A 105 -9.34 -7.19 4.33
C ARG A 105 -9.27 -6.73 2.86
N VAL A 106 -10.41 -6.37 2.25
CA VAL A 106 -10.50 -5.90 0.85
C VAL A 106 -10.52 -4.37 0.73
N SER A 107 -10.50 -3.68 1.85
CA SER A 107 -10.51 -2.23 1.93
C SER A 107 -9.15 -1.66 1.51
N HIS A 108 -9.16 -0.48 0.90
CA HIS A 108 -7.93 0.27 0.67
C HIS A 108 -7.31 0.85 1.94
N TRP A 109 -7.99 0.81 3.09
CA TRP A 109 -7.44 1.21 4.39
C TRP A 109 -6.63 0.10 5.08
N THR A 110 -6.49 -1.07 4.44
CA THR A 110 -5.86 -2.24 5.07
C THR A 110 -4.35 -2.01 5.24
N ASP A 111 -3.67 -1.40 4.28
CA ASP A 111 -2.26 -1.03 4.40
C ASP A 111 -2.04 0.05 5.47
N ASP A 112 -2.89 1.07 5.55
CA ASP A 112 -2.82 2.11 6.60
C ASP A 112 -3.05 1.54 8.00
N CYS A 113 -3.90 0.51 8.13
CA CYS A 113 -4.10 -0.20 9.39
C CYS A 113 -2.82 -0.89 9.87
N TYR A 114 -2.05 -1.51 8.97
CA TYR A 114 -0.73 -2.07 9.33
C TYR A 114 0.29 -0.97 9.62
N LEU A 115 0.28 0.14 8.87
CA LEU A 115 1.12 1.29 9.16
C LEU A 115 0.88 1.86 10.57
N LEU A 116 -0.38 2.02 10.96
CA LEU A 116 -0.73 2.50 12.30
C LEU A 116 -0.35 1.51 13.40
N ALA A 117 -0.51 0.20 13.17
CA ALA A 117 -0.04 -0.82 14.11
C ALA A 117 1.49 -0.73 14.30
N GLY A 118 2.26 -0.68 13.20
CA GLY A 118 3.71 -0.50 13.22
C GLY A 118 4.17 0.78 13.92
N LYS A 119 3.53 1.91 13.63
CA LYS A 119 3.75 3.18 14.33
C LYS A 119 3.48 3.06 15.83
N ALA A 120 2.38 2.42 16.22
CA ALA A 120 2.00 2.26 17.62
C ALA A 120 3.01 1.36 18.37
N GLN A 121 3.41 0.23 17.80
CA GLN A 121 4.46 -0.64 18.35
C GLN A 121 5.79 0.10 18.49
N TYR A 122 6.21 0.84 17.45
CA TYR A 122 7.43 1.66 17.48
C TYR A 122 7.38 2.74 18.59
N LEU A 123 6.24 3.42 18.78
CA LEU A 123 6.07 4.41 19.85
C LEU A 123 6.06 3.78 21.25
N LYS A 124 5.62 2.52 21.39
CA LYS A 124 5.77 1.71 22.62
C LYS A 124 7.23 1.25 22.87
N GLN A 125 8.16 1.54 21.97
CA GLN A 125 9.53 0.99 21.91
C GLN A 125 9.59 -0.54 21.69
N ASP A 126 8.49 -1.13 21.21
CA ASP A 126 8.38 -2.52 20.80
C ASP A 126 8.84 -2.62 19.32
N PHE A 127 10.15 -2.41 19.12
CA PHE A 127 10.74 -2.34 17.79
C PHE A 127 10.74 -3.68 17.06
N GLU A 128 10.72 -4.80 17.79
CA GLU A 128 10.63 -6.14 17.23
C GLU A 128 9.26 -6.40 16.61
N THR A 129 8.17 -6.18 17.36
CA THR A 129 6.82 -6.36 16.80
C THR A 129 6.50 -5.30 15.72
N ALA A 130 7.08 -4.09 15.84
CA ALA A 130 6.99 -3.06 14.80
C ALA A 130 7.66 -3.48 13.50
N GLU A 131 8.86 -4.09 13.57
CA GLU A 131 9.61 -4.61 12.43
C GLU A 131 8.79 -5.67 11.69
N GLU A 132 8.35 -6.72 12.38
CA GLU A 132 7.52 -7.79 11.77
C GLU A 132 6.27 -7.25 11.07
N THR A 133 5.57 -6.31 11.73
CA THR A 133 4.32 -5.71 11.24
C THR A 133 4.56 -4.87 9.98
N LEU A 134 5.65 -4.07 9.97
CA LEU A 134 6.01 -3.20 8.85
C LEU A 134 6.66 -3.99 7.69
N GLU A 135 7.46 -5.02 7.96
CA GLU A 135 7.96 -5.93 6.94
C GLU A 135 6.82 -6.67 6.23
N TYR A 136 5.86 -7.20 6.99
CA TYR A 136 4.65 -7.81 6.44
C TYR A 136 3.93 -6.81 5.53
N MET A 137 3.72 -5.58 6.00
CA MET A 137 3.06 -4.52 5.23
C MET A 137 3.80 -4.23 3.91
N VAL A 138 5.11 -3.96 3.96
CA VAL A 138 5.93 -3.63 2.80
C VAL A 138 5.91 -4.79 1.80
N LYS A 139 6.04 -6.04 2.25
CA LYS A 139 5.97 -7.25 1.41
C LYS A 139 4.60 -7.42 0.75
N GLU A 140 3.53 -7.37 1.54
CA GLU A 140 2.15 -7.67 1.13
C GLU A 140 1.53 -6.59 0.23
N PHE A 141 1.85 -5.32 0.47
CA PHE A 141 1.25 -4.17 -0.22
C PHE A 141 2.14 -3.49 -1.27
N SER A 142 3.38 -3.97 -1.45
CA SER A 142 4.29 -3.49 -2.50
C SER A 142 3.60 -3.33 -3.87
N PRO A 143 4.00 -2.34 -4.69
CA PRO A 143 3.41 -2.12 -6.01
C PRO A 143 3.42 -3.39 -6.88
N SER A 144 4.48 -4.19 -6.78
CA SER A 144 4.63 -5.48 -7.47
C SER A 144 3.63 -6.53 -6.95
N ALA A 145 3.53 -6.76 -5.63
CA ALA A 145 2.56 -7.71 -5.04
C ALA A 145 1.11 -7.29 -5.33
N THR A 146 0.81 -6.00 -5.17
CA THR A 146 -0.50 -5.41 -5.46
C THR A 146 -0.87 -5.55 -6.94
N SER A 147 0.07 -5.38 -7.87
CA SER A 147 -0.16 -5.61 -9.31
C SER A 147 -0.44 -7.09 -9.63
N LYS A 148 0.34 -8.02 -9.04
CA LYS A 148 0.18 -9.47 -9.18
C LYS A 148 -1.21 -9.93 -8.69
N LYS A 149 -1.65 -9.45 -7.52
CA LYS A 149 -3.00 -9.71 -6.98
C LYS A 149 -4.11 -9.19 -7.90
N LYS A 150 -4.00 -7.94 -8.38
CA LYS A 150 -4.94 -7.34 -9.34
C LYS A 150 -4.98 -8.13 -10.66
N ALA A 151 -3.86 -8.66 -11.13
CA ALA A 151 -3.78 -9.51 -12.32
C ALA A 151 -4.44 -10.89 -12.10
N ALA A 152 -4.19 -11.54 -10.95
CA ALA A 152 -4.81 -12.82 -10.60
C ALA A 152 -6.35 -12.72 -10.51
N VAL A 153 -6.88 -11.66 -9.89
CA VAL A 153 -8.33 -11.40 -9.85
C VAL A 153 -8.90 -11.14 -11.25
N LYS A 154 -8.17 -10.44 -12.13
CA LYS A 154 -8.57 -10.27 -13.54
C LYS A 154 -8.63 -11.61 -14.29
N LYS A 155 -7.67 -12.53 -14.06
CA LYS A 155 -7.64 -13.87 -14.67
C LYS A 155 -8.79 -14.77 -14.16
N LYS A 156 -9.17 -14.68 -12.89
CA LYS A 156 -10.25 -15.49 -12.29
C LYS A 156 -11.68 -15.06 -12.70
N LYS A 157 -11.88 -13.86 -13.27
CA LYS A 157 -13.20 -13.41 -13.74
C LYS A 157 -13.58 -14.13 -15.04
N PRO A 158 -14.65 -14.95 -15.08
CA PRO A 158 -15.03 -15.69 -16.28
C PRO A 158 -15.40 -14.73 -17.42
N VAL A 159 -15.07 -15.11 -18.65
CA VAL A 159 -15.20 -14.28 -19.87
C VAL A 159 -16.66 -14.11 -20.31
N LYS A 160 -17.49 -13.46 -19.47
CA LYS A 160 -18.88 -13.02 -19.78
C LYS A 160 -18.94 -11.88 -20.81
N LYS A 161 -17.93 -11.74 -21.68
CA LYS A 161 -17.88 -10.82 -22.82
C LYS A 161 -18.08 -11.51 -24.19
N LYS A 162 -17.98 -12.85 -24.32
CA LYS A 162 -18.29 -13.53 -25.59
C LYS A 162 -19.80 -13.63 -25.87
N ASP A 163 -20.65 -13.92 -24.86
CA ASP A 163 -22.09 -14.14 -25.08
C ASP A 163 -22.94 -12.90 -25.36
N LYS A 164 -22.55 -11.72 -24.85
CA LYS A 164 -23.32 -10.48 -25.09
C LYS A 164 -23.29 -10.05 -26.57
N LYS A 165 -22.24 -10.38 -27.35
CA LYS A 165 -22.22 -10.17 -28.81
C LYS A 165 -23.17 -11.14 -29.55
N VAL A 166 -23.33 -12.38 -29.07
CA VAL A 166 -24.24 -13.37 -29.67
C VAL A 166 -25.71 -13.04 -29.39
N LYS A 167 -26.08 -12.70 -28.14
CA LYS A 167 -27.46 -12.32 -27.80
C LYS A 167 -27.91 -11.02 -28.49
N LYS A 168 -27.03 -10.03 -28.70
CA LYS A 168 -27.38 -8.79 -29.44
C LYS A 168 -27.57 -9.04 -30.95
N LYS A 169 -26.93 -10.06 -31.54
CA LYS A 169 -27.19 -10.49 -32.94
C LYS A 169 -28.49 -11.29 -33.08
N LYS A 170 -28.85 -12.18 -32.14
CA LYS A 170 -30.14 -12.91 -32.19
C LYS A 170 -31.35 -12.00 -32.02
N LYS A 171 -31.31 -11.00 -31.11
CA LYS A 171 -32.46 -10.11 -30.85
C LYS A 171 -32.80 -9.11 -31.98
N LYS A 172 -31.97 -8.98 -33.01
CA LYS A 172 -32.25 -8.18 -34.24
C LYS A 172 -32.92 -8.99 -35.38
N LYS A 173 -33.18 -10.30 -35.21
CA LYS A 173 -33.68 -11.18 -36.30
C LYS A 173 -35.15 -11.62 -36.16
N SER A 174 -35.94 -11.06 -35.24
CA SER A 174 -37.31 -11.55 -34.99
C SER A 174 -38.36 -10.46 -34.71
N LYS A 175 -38.89 -9.82 -35.76
CA LYS A 175 -40.33 -9.60 -36.07
C LYS A 175 -40.50 -8.62 -37.27
N PRO A 176 -41.62 -8.66 -38.04
CA PRO A 176 -41.51 -8.56 -39.50
C PRO A 176 -42.38 -7.52 -40.24
N SER A 177 -42.19 -7.49 -41.57
CA SER A 177 -43.15 -7.10 -42.63
C SER A 177 -43.72 -5.67 -42.69
N LYS A 178 -43.26 -4.88 -43.70
CA LYS A 178 -44.10 -4.26 -44.77
C LYS A 178 -43.30 -3.23 -45.62
N LYS A 179 -42.87 -3.62 -46.83
CA LYS A 179 -43.13 -2.88 -48.11
C LYS A 179 -42.47 -3.52 -49.35
N LYS A 180 -43.34 -3.93 -50.28
CA LYS A 180 -43.25 -3.89 -51.76
C LYS A 180 -42.00 -4.42 -52.49
N LYS A 181 -42.18 -5.58 -53.13
CA LYS A 181 -41.89 -5.92 -54.56
C LYS A 181 -40.99 -4.94 -55.35
N LYS A 182 -39.87 -5.44 -55.90
CA LYS A 182 -39.52 -5.35 -57.34
C LYS A 182 -38.35 -6.29 -57.74
N LYS A 183 -38.56 -7.02 -58.85
CA LYS A 183 -37.62 -7.77 -59.74
C LYS A 183 -36.68 -8.82 -59.09
N LYS A 184 -36.82 -10.14 -59.32
CA LYS A 184 -36.70 -11.02 -60.53
C LYS A 184 -35.25 -11.31 -60.99
N LYS A 185 -34.93 -12.62 -61.05
CA LYS A 185 -33.78 -13.30 -61.73
C LYS A 185 -32.40 -12.98 -61.11
N SER A 186 -31.36 -13.82 -61.12
CA SER A 186 -31.04 -15.08 -61.84
C SER A 186 -30.12 -15.96 -60.95
N SER A 187 -30.45 -17.22 -60.63
CA SER A 187 -30.06 -18.49 -61.31
C SER A 187 -28.59 -18.97 -61.17
N LYS A 188 -28.43 -20.25 -60.71
CA LYS A 188 -27.27 -21.16 -60.95
C LYS A 188 -25.92 -20.71 -60.31
N LYS A 189 -24.95 -21.59 -59.99
CA LYS A 189 -24.77 -23.06 -60.21
C LYS A 189 -23.72 -23.61 -59.21
N LYS A 190 -23.82 -24.91 -58.86
CA LYS A 190 -22.72 -25.88 -58.59
C LYS A 190 -21.73 -25.59 -57.41
N LYS A 191 -21.58 -26.50 -56.44
CA LYS A 191 -20.69 -27.71 -56.39
C LYS A 191 -19.21 -27.34 -56.17
N SER A 192 -18.40 -28.07 -55.38
CA SER A 192 -18.62 -29.32 -54.61
C SER A 192 -17.42 -29.63 -53.69
N SER A 193 -17.58 -30.66 -52.81
CA SER A 193 -16.57 -31.69 -52.42
C SER A 193 -15.27 -31.23 -51.70
N THR A 194 -14.60 -31.96 -50.81
CA THR A 194 -14.76 -33.26 -50.08
C THR A 194 -13.75 -33.19 -48.91
N ARG A 195 -14.07 -33.48 -47.64
CA ARG A 195 -14.21 -34.79 -46.94
C ARG A 195 -12.98 -35.73 -46.94
N SER A 196 -12.22 -35.67 -45.84
CA SER A 196 -11.57 -36.77 -45.07
C SER A 196 -10.98 -36.09 -43.79
N LYS A 197 -11.10 -36.53 -42.52
CA LYS A 197 -11.27 -37.82 -41.81
C LYS A 197 -10.00 -38.69 -41.91
N SER A 198 -9.14 -38.76 -40.88
CA SER A 198 -9.19 -39.62 -39.66
C SER A 198 -8.43 -38.96 -38.47
N THR A 199 -8.81 -39.02 -37.17
CA THR A 199 -8.63 -40.11 -36.16
C THR A 199 -7.17 -40.63 -36.06
N THR A 200 -6.54 -40.88 -34.90
CA THR A 200 -6.95 -41.19 -33.49
C THR A 200 -5.69 -40.97 -32.59
N ASP A 201 -5.71 -40.23 -31.48
CA ASP A 201 -6.00 -40.66 -30.08
C ASP A 201 -4.89 -41.46 -29.34
N LYS A 202 -4.37 -40.90 -28.20
CA LYS A 202 -3.99 -41.59 -26.93
C LYS A 202 -3.26 -40.66 -25.92
N ARG A 203 -3.64 -40.77 -24.63
CA ARG A 203 -2.96 -40.42 -23.36
C ARG A 203 -2.45 -41.72 -22.68
N PRO A 204 -1.70 -41.82 -21.54
CA PRO A 204 -1.46 -40.86 -20.42
C PRO A 204 0.02 -40.71 -19.95
N ASP A 205 0.38 -40.10 -18.80
CA ASP A 205 0.08 -38.72 -18.32
C ASP A 205 1.12 -38.17 -17.24
N ASP A 206 1.93 -38.97 -16.48
CA ASP A 206 2.78 -38.51 -15.32
C ASP A 206 4.29 -38.94 -15.24
N SER A 207 5.19 -38.03 -14.78
CA SER A 207 6.12 -38.24 -13.63
C SER A 207 7.05 -37.03 -13.32
N ALA A 208 6.93 -36.52 -12.08
CA ALA A 208 7.95 -36.08 -11.10
C ALA A 208 9.27 -35.36 -11.51
N GLN A 209 9.57 -34.26 -10.79
CA GLN A 209 10.91 -33.68 -10.61
C GLN A 209 11.14 -33.32 -9.13
N GLU A 210 12.27 -33.76 -8.58
CA GLU A 210 12.89 -33.28 -7.34
C GLU A 210 14.31 -32.78 -7.68
N GLU A 211 15.12 -32.46 -6.65
CA GLU A 211 16.49 -31.87 -6.71
C GLU A 211 16.57 -30.36 -7.06
N GLU A 212 17.50 -29.58 -6.50
CA GLU A 212 18.02 -29.54 -5.11
C GLU A 212 18.53 -28.10 -4.83
N SER A 213 19.05 -27.84 -3.62
CA SER A 213 19.51 -26.52 -3.16
C SER A 213 20.97 -26.24 -3.48
N GLU A 214 21.29 -25.00 -3.82
CA GLU A 214 22.64 -24.43 -3.64
C GLU A 214 22.56 -23.14 -2.82
N GLU A 215 23.24 -23.13 -1.68
CA GLU A 215 23.58 -21.92 -0.91
C GLU A 215 24.92 -21.37 -1.42
N GLU A 216 25.00 -20.09 -1.77
CA GLU A 216 26.28 -19.38 -1.83
C GLU A 216 26.33 -18.29 -0.75
N ALA A 217 27.29 -18.45 0.16
CA ALA A 217 27.58 -17.48 1.20
C ALA A 217 28.45 -16.34 0.65
N ILE A 218 28.12 -15.08 0.99
CA ILE A 218 28.93 -13.91 0.67
C ILE A 218 29.47 -13.30 1.97
N VAL A 219 30.79 -13.39 2.16
CA VAL A 219 31.57 -12.80 3.25
C VAL A 219 31.84 -11.31 2.94
N PRO A 220 31.83 -10.39 3.93
CA PRO A 220 31.69 -8.96 3.66
C PRO A 220 32.98 -8.31 3.15
N GLY A 221 32.90 -7.69 1.97
CA GLY A 221 33.92 -6.76 1.48
C GLY A 221 33.57 -5.32 1.88
N GLU A 222 34.48 -4.65 2.59
CA GLU A 222 34.38 -3.23 2.90
C GLU A 222 34.27 -2.41 1.62
N THR A 223 33.12 -1.75 1.41
CA THR A 223 32.97 -0.72 0.39
C THR A 223 32.97 0.63 1.07
N THR A 224 34.12 1.28 1.06
CA THR A 224 34.27 2.70 1.41
C THR A 224 33.39 3.52 0.47
N ILE A 225 32.26 4.01 0.98
CA ILE A 225 31.36 4.87 0.22
C ILE A 225 32.08 6.20 -0.03
N SER A 226 32.49 6.42 -1.28
CA SER A 226 32.81 7.76 -1.76
C SER A 226 31.52 8.59 -1.75
N LEU A 227 31.44 9.59 -0.86
CA LEU A 227 30.33 10.54 -0.86
C LEU A 227 30.41 11.43 -2.11
N GLY A 228 29.79 10.97 -3.19
CA GLY A 228 29.38 11.82 -4.30
C GLY A 228 28.29 12.77 -3.82
N MET A 229 28.67 13.89 -3.22
CA MET A 229 27.79 14.98 -2.78
C MET A 229 27.26 15.80 -3.98
N GLU A 230 26.77 15.12 -5.01
CA GLU A 230 26.04 15.75 -6.10
C GLU A 230 24.55 15.65 -5.77
N ASP A 231 23.93 16.77 -5.40
CA ASP A 231 22.47 16.89 -5.29
C ASP A 231 21.86 16.43 -6.64
N PRO A 232 21.16 15.28 -6.73
CA PRO A 232 20.48 14.93 -7.96
C PRO A 232 19.42 16.01 -8.20
N THR A 233 19.52 16.71 -9.33
CA THR A 233 18.57 17.76 -9.71
C THR A 233 17.18 17.13 -9.82
N TYR A 234 16.38 17.33 -8.76
CA TYR A 234 15.10 16.67 -8.57
C TYR A 234 14.04 17.23 -9.53
N GLU A 235 14.07 16.77 -10.77
CA GLU A 235 12.93 16.88 -11.67
C GLU A 235 11.84 15.92 -11.18
N ALA A 236 11.01 16.45 -10.28
CA ALA A 236 9.88 15.76 -9.68
C ALA A 236 8.94 15.19 -10.76
N SER A 237 9.07 13.89 -11.05
CA SER A 237 8.02 13.15 -11.75
C SER A 237 6.80 13.21 -10.83
N LYS A 238 5.77 13.96 -11.24
CA LYS A 238 4.71 14.37 -10.31
C LYS A 238 3.99 13.12 -9.79
N PRO A 239 3.98 12.87 -8.46
CA PRO A 239 3.31 11.70 -7.92
C PRO A 239 1.82 11.72 -8.32
N ASP A 240 1.25 10.53 -8.51
CA ASP A 240 -0.15 10.35 -8.88
C ASP A 240 -1.06 11.22 -7.99
N LYS A 241 -1.92 12.05 -8.58
CA LYS A 241 -2.73 13.00 -7.79
C LYS A 241 -3.93 12.29 -7.14
N TYR A 242 -3.78 11.89 -5.89
CA TYR A 242 -4.79 11.17 -5.09
C TYR A 242 -5.92 12.09 -4.55
N TRP A 243 -6.74 12.66 -5.44
CA TRP A 243 -7.82 13.61 -5.05
C TRP A 243 -9.24 13.00 -4.91
N ILE A 244 -9.49 11.79 -5.42
CA ILE A 244 -10.72 11.00 -5.15
C ILE A 244 -10.39 9.58 -4.64
N LYS A 245 -9.14 9.15 -4.81
CA LYS A 245 -8.71 7.80 -4.44
C LYS A 245 -7.85 7.90 -3.21
N HIS A 246 -8.06 6.98 -2.29
CA HIS A 246 -7.12 6.77 -1.20
C HIS A 246 -5.70 6.52 -1.71
N ARG A 247 -4.73 7.07 -0.97
CA ARG A 247 -3.30 7.02 -1.27
C ARG A 247 -2.70 5.80 -0.57
N PRO A 248 -2.00 4.89 -1.29
CA PRO A 248 -1.35 3.75 -0.66
C PRO A 248 -0.35 4.16 0.42
N ALA A 249 -0.44 3.53 1.59
CA ALA A 249 0.43 3.77 2.73
C ALA A 249 1.86 3.19 2.55
N TYR A 250 2.08 2.41 1.47
CA TYR A 250 3.33 1.67 1.21
C TYR A 250 4.62 2.48 1.40
N GLN A 251 4.78 3.65 0.75
CA GLN A 251 6.02 4.42 0.83
C GLN A 251 6.28 4.99 2.24
N GLU A 252 5.22 5.34 2.96
CA GLU A 252 5.31 5.74 4.36
C GLU A 252 5.67 4.54 5.26
N GLY A 253 5.10 3.36 4.99
CA GLY A 253 5.48 2.11 5.65
C GLY A 253 6.94 1.73 5.45
N VAL A 254 7.50 1.94 4.24
CA VAL A 254 8.94 1.75 3.99
C VAL A 254 9.78 2.73 4.82
N LEU A 255 9.35 3.99 4.95
CA LEU A 255 10.04 4.99 5.75
C LEU A 255 10.01 4.65 7.26
N TRP A 256 8.87 4.17 7.76
CA TRP A 256 8.74 3.72 9.16
C TRP A 256 9.48 2.41 9.43
N LEU A 257 9.56 1.50 8.46
CA LEU A 257 10.42 0.32 8.56
C LEU A 257 11.89 0.71 8.61
N ALA A 258 12.33 1.68 7.79
CA ALA A 258 13.69 2.22 7.87
C ALA A 258 13.99 2.86 9.24
N ARG A 259 13.06 3.62 9.82
CA ARG A 259 13.17 4.13 11.21
C ARG A 259 13.35 2.97 12.20
N THR A 260 12.54 1.91 12.08
CA THR A 260 12.59 0.74 12.98
C THR A 260 13.91 -0.02 12.86
N TYR A 261 14.41 -0.24 11.65
CA TYR A 261 15.72 -0.84 11.40
C TYR A 261 16.87 -0.01 12.01
N ILE A 262 16.79 1.33 12.01
CA ILE A 262 17.79 2.19 12.70
C ILE A 262 17.79 1.90 14.21
N GLU A 263 16.62 1.81 14.85
CA GLU A 263 16.53 1.52 16.30
C GLU A 263 17.04 0.12 16.66
N ARG A 264 16.88 -0.86 15.75
CA ARG A 264 17.44 -2.22 15.91
C ARG A 264 18.91 -2.35 15.51
N GLY A 265 19.57 -1.27 15.06
CA GLY A 265 20.94 -1.31 14.56
C GLY A 265 21.13 -2.00 13.20
N ASN A 266 20.04 -2.32 12.49
CA ASN A 266 20.04 -2.85 11.12
C ASN A 266 20.28 -1.71 10.12
N TYR A 267 21.46 -1.09 10.22
CA TYR A 267 21.85 0.08 9.43
C TYR A 267 21.83 -0.20 7.91
N THR A 268 22.31 -1.37 7.48
CA THR A 268 22.30 -1.79 6.07
C THR A 268 20.88 -1.94 5.53
N GLY A 269 19.97 -2.53 6.32
CA GLY A 269 18.55 -2.63 5.97
C GLY A 269 17.89 -1.26 5.83
N ALA A 270 18.14 -0.36 6.78
CA ALA A 270 17.62 1.00 6.77
C ALA A 270 18.11 1.80 5.55
N GLU A 271 19.41 1.76 5.27
CA GLU A 271 20.04 2.45 4.14
C GLU A 271 19.47 1.97 2.80
N ARG A 272 19.29 0.66 2.61
CA ARG A 272 18.65 0.09 1.42
C ARG A 272 17.24 0.65 1.20
N LEU A 273 16.42 0.72 2.26
CA LEU A 273 15.05 1.23 2.17
C LEU A 273 14.99 2.74 1.92
N MET A 274 15.84 3.52 2.59
CA MET A 274 15.95 4.96 2.34
C MET A 274 16.40 5.25 0.91
N THR A 275 17.41 4.53 0.43
CA THR A 275 17.92 4.64 -0.94
C THR A 275 16.88 4.24 -1.99
N GLN A 276 16.04 3.25 -1.68
CA GLN A 276 14.90 2.88 -2.54
C GLN A 276 13.89 4.02 -2.66
N LEU A 277 13.51 4.66 -1.54
CA LEU A 277 12.58 5.80 -1.54
C LEU A 277 13.18 7.03 -2.23
N GLU A 278 14.48 7.27 -2.07
CA GLU A 278 15.19 8.38 -2.72
C GLU A 278 15.25 8.21 -4.24
N ARG A 279 15.52 6.99 -4.73
CA ARG A 279 15.66 6.70 -6.16
C ARG A 279 14.32 6.49 -6.89
N ASP A 280 13.22 6.24 -6.19
CA ASP A 280 11.89 6.14 -6.79
C ASP A 280 11.36 7.55 -7.15
N PRO A 281 11.28 7.94 -8.44
CA PRO A 281 10.79 9.25 -8.83
C PRO A 281 9.28 9.41 -8.59
N GLY A 282 8.58 8.33 -8.24
CA GLY A 282 7.19 8.33 -7.77
C GLY A 282 7.05 8.51 -6.25
N THR A 283 8.13 8.75 -5.51
CA THR A 283 8.07 9.02 -4.07
C THR A 283 7.35 10.35 -3.79
N TYR A 284 6.39 10.30 -2.86
CA TYR A 284 5.61 11.48 -2.50
C TYR A 284 6.47 12.59 -1.85
N GLU A 285 6.13 13.85 -2.13
CA GLU A 285 6.86 15.04 -1.64
C GLU A 285 6.99 15.09 -0.11
N ASP A 286 5.97 14.61 0.61
CA ASP A 286 5.99 14.50 2.07
C ASP A 286 6.87 13.35 2.59
N VAL A 287 6.90 12.21 1.89
CA VAL A 287 7.82 11.12 2.18
C VAL A 287 9.26 11.55 1.91
N HIS A 288 9.56 12.26 0.81
CA HIS A 288 10.89 12.83 0.56
C HIS A 288 11.32 13.84 1.63
N ARG A 289 10.40 14.71 2.08
CA ARG A 289 10.67 15.66 3.17
C ARG A 289 11.04 14.96 4.47
N GLU A 290 10.30 13.92 4.86
CA GLU A 290 10.63 13.15 6.07
C GLU A 290 11.86 12.26 5.88
N LEU A 291 12.09 11.73 4.68
CA LEU A 291 13.25 10.91 4.34
C LEU A 291 14.56 11.63 4.64
N ALA A 292 14.69 12.91 4.28
CA ALA A 292 15.87 13.70 4.61
C ALA A 292 16.12 13.78 6.15
N ALA A 293 15.06 13.91 6.95
CA ALA A 293 15.17 13.90 8.41
C ALA A 293 15.50 12.50 8.98
N VAL A 294 15.05 11.41 8.33
CA VAL A 294 15.44 10.04 8.70
C VAL A 294 16.88 9.73 8.29
N GLN A 295 17.36 10.23 7.15
CA GLN A 295 18.76 10.13 6.73
C GLN A 295 19.69 10.88 7.68
N ALA A 296 19.32 12.10 8.11
CA ALA A 296 20.03 12.81 9.16
C ALA A 296 20.07 12.01 10.47
N TYR A 297 18.94 11.43 10.89
CA TYR A 297 18.85 10.61 12.10
C TYR A 297 19.75 9.36 12.04
N TYR A 298 19.72 8.63 10.92
CA TYR A 298 20.62 7.51 10.63
C TYR A 298 22.09 7.88 10.79
N GLN A 299 22.52 9.01 10.22
CA GLN A 299 23.92 9.44 10.31
C GLN A 299 24.30 9.91 11.71
N ILE A 300 23.40 10.56 12.47
CA ILE A 300 23.63 10.88 13.89
C ILE A 300 23.81 9.60 14.72
N GLN A 301 22.98 8.57 14.53
CA GLN A 301 23.13 7.29 15.25
C GLN A 301 24.46 6.60 14.94
N LYS A 302 24.94 6.72 13.70
CA LYS A 302 26.28 6.25 13.28
C LYS A 302 27.43 7.19 13.69
N LYS A 303 27.17 8.28 14.42
CA LYS A 303 28.14 9.33 14.79
C LYS A 303 28.83 10.01 13.59
N GLN A 304 28.19 9.99 12.42
CA GLN A 304 28.67 10.60 11.18
C GLN A 304 28.09 12.02 11.04
N TYR A 305 28.61 12.97 11.81
CA TYR A 305 28.04 14.31 11.93
C TYR A 305 28.10 15.16 10.65
N GLN A 306 29.17 15.06 9.87
CA GLN A 306 29.30 15.77 8.58
C GLN A 306 28.19 15.36 7.58
N PRO A 307 27.98 14.07 7.26
CA PRO A 307 26.82 13.64 6.49
C PRO A 307 25.47 14.02 7.12
N ALA A 308 25.34 14.02 8.45
CA ALA A 308 24.10 14.41 9.11
C ALA A 308 23.72 15.88 8.84
N ILE A 309 24.70 16.80 8.84
CA ILE A 309 24.48 18.22 8.52
C ILE A 309 23.89 18.39 7.12
N TYR A 310 24.50 17.76 6.10
CA TYR A 310 23.99 17.78 4.72
C TYR A 310 22.53 17.33 4.61
N PHE A 311 22.16 16.23 5.28
CA PHE A 311 20.77 15.76 5.28
C PHE A 311 19.82 16.68 6.06
N LEU A 312 20.26 17.34 7.14
CA LEU A 312 19.48 18.35 7.85
C LEU A 312 19.25 19.60 7.01
N GLU A 313 20.25 20.09 6.26
CA GLU A 313 20.07 21.21 5.32
C GLU A 313 19.05 20.87 4.23
N ARG A 314 19.12 19.67 3.67
CA ARG A 314 18.13 19.16 2.72
C ARG A 314 16.73 19.06 3.34
N ALA A 315 16.63 18.59 4.60
CA ALA A 315 15.37 18.59 5.33
C ALA A 315 14.82 20.01 5.52
N ILE A 316 15.66 21.01 5.86
CA ILE A 316 15.26 22.42 5.97
C ILE A 316 14.75 22.97 4.64
N LYS A 317 15.40 22.65 3.51
CA LYS A 317 14.94 23.06 2.16
C LYS A 317 13.53 22.51 1.85
N LEU A 318 13.26 21.24 2.17
CA LEU A 318 11.99 20.55 1.88
C LEU A 318 10.88 20.82 2.91
N GLU A 319 11.23 21.21 4.14
CA GLU A 319 10.27 21.38 5.24
C GLU A 319 9.36 22.60 5.03
N LYS A 320 8.14 22.52 5.58
CA LYS A 320 7.14 23.60 5.55
C LYS A 320 6.86 24.14 6.96
N ASP A 321 7.00 23.30 7.98
CA ASP A 321 6.88 23.70 9.39
C ASP A 321 8.10 24.52 9.86
N ARG A 322 7.84 25.74 10.35
CA ARG A 322 8.85 26.66 10.88
C ARG A 322 9.53 26.12 12.15
N LEU A 323 8.79 25.38 13.00
CA LEU A 323 9.31 24.84 14.25
C LEU A 323 10.30 23.70 14.00
N LYS A 324 10.01 22.83 13.01
CA LYS A 324 10.94 21.80 12.55
C LYS A 324 12.19 22.40 11.92
N LYS A 325 12.06 23.40 11.03
CA LYS A 325 13.22 24.11 10.47
C LYS A 325 14.11 24.68 11.58
N ALA A 326 13.54 25.41 12.55
CA ALA A 326 14.29 25.98 13.66
C ALA A 326 15.04 24.90 14.48
N ARG A 327 14.40 23.75 14.76
CA ARG A 327 15.06 22.60 15.39
C ARG A 327 16.21 22.05 14.55
N TYR A 328 16.01 21.83 13.25
CA TYR A 328 17.07 21.30 12.38
C TYR A 328 18.25 22.28 12.28
N THR A 329 18.00 23.59 12.15
CA THR A 329 19.05 24.62 12.16
C THR A 329 19.82 24.64 13.48
N TYR A 330 19.14 24.48 14.62
CA TYR A 330 19.79 24.40 15.92
C TYR A 330 20.67 23.15 16.04
N ILE A 331 20.15 21.98 15.62
CA ILE A 331 20.91 20.72 15.60
C ILE A 331 22.16 20.84 14.70
N ILE A 332 22.06 21.47 13.52
CA ILE A 332 23.23 21.76 12.67
C ILE A 332 24.29 22.56 13.43
N GLY A 333 23.88 23.62 14.16
CA GLY A 333 24.80 24.41 14.99
C GLY A 333 25.51 23.57 16.05
N GLN A 334 24.79 22.68 16.74
CA GLN A 334 25.36 21.75 17.71
C GLN A 334 26.33 20.75 17.06
N LEU A 335 25.99 20.20 15.88
CA LEU A 335 26.87 19.28 15.15
C LEU A 335 28.16 19.96 14.68
N HIS A 336 28.09 21.23 14.24
CA HIS A 336 29.30 22.01 13.94
C HIS A 336 30.15 22.27 15.18
N GLN A 337 29.53 22.56 16.33
CA GLN A 337 30.27 22.71 17.58
C GLN A 337 30.98 21.42 17.99
N MET A 338 30.33 20.26 17.88
CA MET A 338 30.94 18.95 18.16
C MET A 338 32.11 18.67 17.23
N LEU A 339 31.95 18.87 15.91
CA LEU A 339 33.01 18.70 14.92
C LEU A 339 34.20 19.65 15.12
N GLY A 340 33.95 20.87 15.62
CA GLY A 340 34.99 21.84 15.97
C GLY A 340 35.67 21.58 17.33
N GLN A 341 35.24 20.56 18.07
CA GLN A 341 35.85 20.11 19.34
C GLN A 341 36.59 18.77 19.19
N GLU A 342 36.47 18.10 18.04
CA GLU A 342 37.10 16.81 17.72
C GLU A 342 38.46 16.95 16.98
N GLY A 343 38.98 18.18 16.82
CA GLY A 343 40.27 18.50 16.21
C GLY A 343 41.08 19.50 17.01
#